data_AF-A0A540N6M5-F1
#
_entry.id   AF-A0A540N6M5-F1
#
_cell.length_a   1.000
_cell.length_b   1.000
_cell.length_c   1.000
_cell.angle_alpha   90.00
_cell.angle_beta   90.00
_cell.angle_gamma   90.00
#
_symmetry.space_group_name_H-M   'P 1'
#
loop_
_entity.id
_entity.type
_entity.pdbx_description
1 polymer ?
#
loop_
_entity_poly.entity_id
_entity_poly.type
_entity_poly.pdbx_seq_one_letter_code
_entity_poly.pdbx_strand_id
1 'polypeptide(L)'
;MYMIDDHVACAVAGIMSDANILINTAWVQAQRYLFAYQEPMPVEQLVQSLCDTKQGDPSGNYAGWKAAVIGANNQAAQSMLKQDHKDDMTREEGVELALKVLGKTMDSTSLTPEKLELAEGFLSPSRKVKYQVSPPASLSKLLEKVGVNQPAPEDL
;
A
#
# COMPACT_ATOMS: atom_id res chain seq x y z
N MET A 1 7.07 2.10 -3.55
CA MET A 1 6.24 0.93 -3.93
C MET A 1 6.93 0.10 -4.99
N TYR A 2 6.63 -1.20 -5.10
CA TYR A 2 7.25 -2.10 -6.08
C TYR A 2 6.20 -2.77 -6.97
N MET A 3 6.25 -2.53 -8.27
CA MET A 3 5.41 -3.24 -9.24
C MET A 3 5.93 -4.65 -9.42
N ILE A 4 5.12 -5.68 -9.17
CA ILE A 4 5.48 -7.09 -9.32
C ILE A 4 5.12 -7.62 -10.70
N ASP A 5 3.93 -7.26 -11.17
CA ASP A 5 3.42 -7.58 -12.50
C ASP A 5 2.41 -6.49 -12.90
N ASP A 6 1.88 -6.51 -14.13
CA ASP A 6 0.94 -5.49 -14.61
C ASP A 6 -0.32 -5.34 -13.72
N HIS A 7 -0.68 -6.42 -13.01
CA HIS A 7 -1.84 -6.49 -12.12
C HIS A 7 -1.50 -6.58 -10.64
N VAL A 8 -0.22 -6.54 -10.25
CA VAL A 8 0.21 -6.72 -8.84
C VAL A 8 1.27 -5.71 -8.45
N ALA A 9 1.05 -5.03 -7.32
CA ALA A 9 2.03 -4.17 -6.66
C ALA A 9 2.26 -4.62 -5.21
N CYS A 10 3.43 -4.32 -4.68
CA CYS A 10 3.84 -4.67 -3.33
C CYS A 10 4.30 -3.43 -2.55
N ALA A 11 3.75 -3.30 -1.35
CA ALA A 11 4.21 -2.39 -0.30
C ALA A 11 5.05 -3.18 0.71
N VAL A 12 6.14 -2.58 1.18
CA VAL A 12 7.09 -3.23 2.09
C VAL A 12 7.18 -2.44 3.39
N ALA A 13 7.20 -3.14 4.52
CA ALA A 13 7.65 -2.62 5.80
C ALA A 13 8.70 -3.57 6.40
N GLY A 14 9.75 -3.02 7.02
CA GLY A 14 10.82 -3.79 7.65
C GLY A 14 12.18 -3.63 6.95
N ILE A 15 12.98 -4.69 6.97
CA ILE A 15 14.37 -4.65 6.47
C ILE A 15 14.37 -4.69 4.93
N MET A 16 14.88 -3.62 4.31
CA MET A 16 14.87 -3.46 2.85
C MET A 16 15.67 -4.53 2.10
N SER A 17 16.77 -5.04 2.68
CA SER A 17 17.57 -6.10 2.05
C SER A 17 16.77 -7.39 1.88
N ASP A 18 16.02 -7.78 2.91
CA ASP A 18 15.20 -8.99 2.88
C ASP A 18 14.05 -8.80 1.89
N ALA A 19 13.41 -7.64 1.94
CA ALA A 19 12.33 -7.30 1.01
C ALA A 19 12.76 -7.35 -0.45
N ASN A 20 13.94 -6.82 -0.79
CA ASN A 20 14.47 -6.87 -2.16
C ASN A 20 14.63 -8.33 -2.66
N ILE A 21 15.04 -9.25 -1.79
CA ILE A 21 15.11 -10.67 -2.14
C ILE A 21 13.71 -11.23 -2.42
N LEU A 22 12.70 -10.86 -1.62
CA LEU A 22 11.32 -11.31 -1.81
C LEU A 22 10.71 -10.76 -3.10
N ILE A 23 10.91 -9.48 -3.36
CA ILE A 23 10.44 -8.81 -4.58
C ILE A 23 11.04 -9.48 -5.81
N ASN A 24 12.35 -9.73 -5.81
CA ASN A 24 13.01 -10.42 -6.92
C ASN A 24 12.49 -11.85 -7.10
N THR A 25 12.23 -12.56 -6.00
CA THR A 25 11.63 -13.90 -6.04
C THR A 25 10.22 -13.85 -6.65
N ALA A 26 9.40 -12.90 -6.21
CA ALA A 26 8.04 -12.67 -6.70
C ALA A 26 8.03 -12.37 -8.21
N TRP A 27 8.94 -11.51 -8.66
CA TRP A 27 9.14 -11.19 -10.08
C TRP A 27 9.44 -12.44 -10.91
N VAL A 28 10.47 -13.18 -10.53
CA VAL A 28 10.87 -14.38 -11.25
C VAL A 28 9.74 -15.40 -11.29
N GLN A 29 8.99 -15.52 -10.21
CA GLN A 29 7.86 -16.44 -10.13
C GLN A 29 6.69 -16.03 -11.02
N ALA A 30 6.26 -14.76 -10.97
CA ALA A 30 5.19 -14.25 -11.81
C ALA A 30 5.52 -14.45 -13.30
N GLN A 31 6.75 -14.14 -13.71
CA GLN A 31 7.20 -14.31 -15.09
C GLN A 31 7.29 -15.78 -15.51
N ARG A 32 7.71 -16.68 -14.62
CA ARG A 32 7.69 -18.12 -14.88
C ARG A 32 6.28 -18.66 -15.09
N TYR A 33 5.34 -18.22 -14.27
CA TYR A 33 3.94 -18.59 -14.41
C TYR A 33 3.39 -18.11 -15.75
N LEU A 34 3.60 -16.83 -16.07
CA LEU A 34 3.19 -16.25 -17.35
C LEU A 34 3.80 -16.99 -18.54
N PHE A 35 5.08 -17.36 -18.46
CA PHE A 35 5.73 -18.14 -19.51
C PHE A 35 5.11 -19.54 -19.67
N ALA A 36 4.85 -20.23 -18.57
CA ALA A 36 4.35 -21.60 -18.59
C ALA A 36 2.87 -21.71 -19.00
N TYR A 37 2.03 -20.82 -18.49
CA TYR A 37 0.58 -20.89 -18.64
C TYR A 37 0.01 -19.87 -19.63
N GLN A 38 0.83 -18.90 -20.08
CA GLN A 38 0.42 -17.80 -20.97
C GLN A 38 -0.71 -16.94 -20.37
N GLU A 39 -0.84 -16.95 -19.04
CA GLU A 39 -1.82 -16.20 -18.28
C GLU A 39 -1.15 -15.49 -17.09
N PRO A 40 -1.66 -14.33 -16.64
CA PRO A 40 -1.13 -13.63 -15.47
C PRO A 40 -1.35 -14.47 -14.20
N MET A 41 -0.35 -14.48 -13.31
CA MET A 41 -0.41 -15.30 -12.10
C MET A 41 -1.48 -14.79 -11.12
N PRO A 42 -2.39 -15.65 -10.61
CA PRO A 42 -3.34 -15.24 -9.57
C PRO A 42 -2.64 -14.72 -8.31
N VAL A 43 -3.18 -13.66 -7.70
CA VAL A 43 -2.57 -12.99 -6.54
C VAL A 43 -2.41 -13.94 -5.36
N GLU A 44 -3.42 -14.76 -5.10
CA GLU A 44 -3.44 -15.74 -4.01
C GLU A 44 -2.32 -16.76 -4.17
N GLN A 45 -2.10 -17.24 -5.40
CA GLN A 45 -1.05 -18.21 -5.70
C GLN A 45 0.35 -17.59 -5.56
N LEU A 46 0.51 -16.32 -5.98
CA LEU A 46 1.75 -15.59 -5.83
C LEU A 46 2.10 -15.37 -4.35
N VAL A 47 1.10 -14.93 -3.56
CA VAL A 47 1.25 -14.75 -2.11
C VAL A 47 1.59 -16.08 -1.43
N GLN A 48 0.84 -17.14 -1.72
CA GLN A 48 1.08 -18.46 -1.15
C GLN A 48 2.49 -18.93 -1.43
N SER A 49 2.97 -18.82 -2.67
CA SER A 49 4.32 -19.29 -2.98
C SER A 49 5.42 -18.43 -2.36
N LEU A 50 5.17 -17.13 -2.12
CA LEU A 50 6.11 -16.30 -1.37
C LEU A 50 6.15 -16.73 0.11
N CYS A 51 5.00 -17.05 0.70
CA CYS A 51 4.86 -17.62 2.05
C CYS A 51 5.38 -19.06 2.17
N ASP A 52 5.50 -19.81 1.07
CA ASP A 52 6.15 -21.13 1.08
C ASP A 52 7.67 -20.98 0.92
N THR A 53 8.11 -19.99 0.13
CA THR A 53 9.53 -19.69 -0.09
C THR A 53 10.18 -19.08 1.15
N LYS A 54 9.39 -18.44 2.01
CA LYS A 54 9.80 -17.87 3.28
C LYS A 54 8.86 -18.34 4.36
N GLN A 55 9.37 -18.79 5.50
CA GLN A 55 8.63 -18.68 6.76
C GLN A 55 8.40 -17.17 7.05
N GLY A 56 7.43 -16.57 6.35
CA GLY A 56 7.23 -15.13 6.23
C GLY A 56 6.17 -14.66 7.21
N ASP A 57 6.60 -13.92 8.23
CA ASP A 57 6.16 -13.99 9.63
C ASP A 57 6.84 -15.20 10.31
N PRO A 58 7.37 -15.15 11.54
CA PRO A 58 7.71 -16.40 12.26
C PRO A 58 6.56 -17.44 12.23
N SER A 59 5.33 -17.03 11.86
CA SER A 59 4.15 -17.88 11.67
C SER A 59 3.83 -18.35 10.23
N GLY A 60 4.29 -17.69 9.15
CA GLY A 60 3.98 -18.05 7.75
C GLY A 60 2.52 -17.85 7.29
N ASN A 61 1.70 -17.08 8.00
CA ASN A 61 0.26 -16.92 7.71
C ASN A 61 -0.04 -15.70 6.81
N TYR A 62 -0.95 -15.85 5.83
CA TYR A 62 -1.45 -14.75 5.00
C TYR A 62 -2.98 -14.64 5.08
N ALA A 63 -3.49 -13.41 4.95
CA ALA A 63 -4.93 -13.13 5.00
C ALA A 63 -5.29 -11.98 4.06
N GLY A 64 -6.51 -12.01 3.52
CA GLY A 64 -7.08 -10.91 2.76
C GLY A 64 -7.67 -9.84 3.69
N TRP A 65 -7.42 -8.57 3.37
CA TRP A 65 -7.88 -7.43 4.16
C TRP A 65 -8.62 -6.43 3.27
N LYS A 66 -9.71 -5.85 3.78
CA LYS A 66 -10.38 -4.72 3.13
C LYS A 66 -9.59 -3.42 3.29
N ALA A 67 -9.01 -3.23 4.48
CA ALA A 67 -8.06 -2.18 4.79
C ALA A 67 -7.01 -2.71 5.77
N ALA A 68 -5.75 -2.36 5.56
CA ALA A 68 -4.64 -2.80 6.39
C ALA A 68 -3.63 -1.66 6.59
N VAL A 69 -2.97 -1.68 7.75
CA VAL A 69 -1.83 -0.82 8.10
C VAL A 69 -0.70 -1.69 8.61
N ILE A 70 0.50 -1.34 8.19
CA ILE A 70 1.74 -2.04 8.53
C ILE A 70 2.77 -1.02 9.01
N GLY A 71 3.76 -1.47 9.79
CA GLY A 71 4.83 -0.63 10.28
C GLY A 71 4.51 0.08 11.61
N ALA A 72 5.13 1.25 11.80
CA ALA A 72 5.08 1.99 13.06
C ALA A 72 3.66 2.49 13.40
N ASN A 73 3.36 2.52 14.70
CA ASN A 73 2.09 3.03 15.23
C ASN A 73 0.83 2.33 14.66
N ASN A 74 0.95 1.04 14.29
CA ASN A 74 -0.13 0.29 13.65
C ASN A 74 -1.39 0.15 14.52
N GLN A 75 -1.29 0.10 15.85
CA GLN A 75 -2.46 -0.07 16.73
C GLN A 75 -3.41 1.14 16.68
N ALA A 76 -2.86 2.35 16.73
CA ALA A 76 -3.64 3.58 16.59
C ALA A 76 -4.23 3.70 15.17
N ALA A 77 -3.40 3.40 14.16
CA ALA A 77 -3.82 3.43 12.75
C ALA A 77 -4.95 2.42 12.46
N GLN A 78 -4.87 1.20 13.00
CA GLN A 78 -5.90 0.17 12.86
C GLN A 78 -7.21 0.59 13.52
N SER A 79 -7.14 1.26 14.67
CA SER A 79 -8.34 1.73 15.36
C SER A 79 -9.09 2.78 14.53
N MET A 80 -8.36 3.74 13.96
CA MET A 80 -8.95 4.74 13.06
C MET A 80 -9.49 4.12 11.76
N LEU A 81 -8.76 3.19 11.15
CA LEU A 81 -9.24 2.47 9.97
C LEU A 81 -10.53 1.72 10.26
N LYS A 82 -10.61 0.96 11.37
CA LYS A 82 -11.82 0.21 11.73
C LYS A 82 -13.02 1.12 11.98
N GLN A 83 -12.79 2.32 12.51
CA GLN A 83 -13.85 3.28 12.80
C GLN A 83 -14.38 3.98 11.53
N ASP A 84 -13.48 4.40 10.65
CA ASP A 84 -13.81 5.32 9.55
C ASP A 84 -13.97 4.60 8.19
N HIS A 85 -13.47 3.37 8.02
CA HIS A 85 -13.61 2.60 6.79
C HIS A 85 -15.07 2.15 6.55
N LYS A 86 -15.52 2.22 5.30
CA LYS A 86 -16.82 1.70 4.84
C LYS A 86 -16.63 0.83 3.59
N ASP A 87 -17.52 -0.13 3.40
CA ASP A 87 -17.42 -1.10 2.29
C ASP A 87 -17.69 -0.47 0.91
N ASP A 88 -18.41 0.64 0.87
CA ASP A 88 -18.86 1.34 -0.34
C ASP A 88 -18.08 2.63 -0.63
N MET A 89 -16.88 2.76 -0.08
CA MET A 89 -16.04 3.95 -0.29
C MET A 89 -15.61 4.09 -1.76
N THR A 90 -15.69 5.32 -2.25
CA THR A 90 -15.08 5.70 -3.52
C THR A 90 -13.55 5.71 -3.40
N ARG A 91 -12.87 5.68 -4.55
CA ARG A 91 -11.40 5.76 -4.59
C ARG A 91 -10.90 7.03 -3.90
N GLU A 92 -11.56 8.15 -4.16
CA GLU A 92 -11.21 9.44 -3.59
C GLU A 92 -11.38 9.44 -2.07
N GLU A 93 -12.47 8.90 -1.53
CA GLU A 93 -12.67 8.75 -0.08
C GLU A 93 -11.63 7.82 0.54
N GLY A 94 -11.25 6.75 -0.16
CA GLY A 94 -10.21 5.81 0.29
C GLY A 94 -8.84 6.49 0.45
N VAL A 95 -8.48 7.32 -0.51
CA VAL A 95 -7.25 8.15 -0.45
C VAL A 95 -7.32 9.13 0.72
N GLU A 96 -8.44 9.83 0.89
CA GLU A 96 -8.61 10.78 1.99
C GLU A 96 -8.49 10.10 3.36
N LEU A 97 -9.10 8.93 3.53
CA LEU A 97 -8.98 8.14 4.76
C LEU A 97 -7.52 7.70 5.00
N ALA A 98 -6.82 7.21 3.98
CA ALA A 98 -5.43 6.80 4.10
C ALA A 98 -4.52 7.97 4.53
N LEU A 99 -4.70 9.15 3.92
CA LEU A 99 -3.95 10.37 4.26
C LEU A 99 -4.28 10.87 5.67
N LYS A 100 -5.55 10.81 6.08
CA LYS A 100 -5.99 11.18 7.44
C LYS A 100 -5.39 10.25 8.50
N VAL A 101 -5.40 8.94 8.26
CA VAL A 101 -4.80 7.94 9.16
C VAL A 101 -3.30 8.20 9.27
N LEU A 102 -2.59 8.32 8.14
CA LEU A 102 -1.16 8.61 8.13
C LEU A 102 -0.82 9.92 8.83
N GLY A 103 -1.60 10.98 8.58
CA GLY A 103 -1.41 12.29 9.21
C GLY A 103 -1.52 12.29 10.73
N LYS A 104 -2.31 11.37 11.29
CA LYS A 104 -2.49 11.23 12.73
C LYS A 104 -1.53 10.22 13.37
N THR A 105 -0.92 9.34 12.60
CA THR A 105 -0.04 8.29 13.13
C THR A 105 1.44 8.54 12.90
N MET A 106 1.80 9.45 11.99
CA MET A 106 3.18 9.86 11.76
C MET A 106 3.64 10.80 12.89
N ASP A 107 4.87 10.61 13.37
CA ASP A 107 5.45 11.46 14.43
C ASP A 107 5.77 12.90 13.96
N SER A 108 5.58 13.20 12.67
CA SER A 108 5.80 14.50 12.07
C SER A 108 4.60 15.42 12.33
N THR A 109 4.86 16.67 12.72
CA THR A 109 3.82 17.68 12.96
C THR A 109 3.05 18.08 11.69
N SER A 110 3.56 17.73 10.51
CA SER A 110 2.91 17.92 9.21
C SER A 110 3.33 16.83 8.22
N LEU A 111 2.40 16.41 7.36
CA LEU A 111 2.71 15.59 6.19
C LEU A 111 3.11 16.50 5.02
N THR A 112 4.22 16.16 4.37
CA THR A 112 4.70 16.87 3.18
C THR A 112 4.88 15.89 2.02
N PRO A 113 4.80 16.35 0.76
CA PRO A 113 4.98 15.50 -0.43
C PRO A 113 6.33 14.76 -0.49
N GLU A 114 7.36 15.26 0.20
CA GLU A 114 8.70 14.65 0.24
C GLU A 114 8.78 13.46 1.19
N LYS A 115 7.90 13.42 2.20
CA LYS A 115 7.86 12.37 3.23
C LYS A 115 6.85 11.26 2.92
N LEU A 116 6.12 11.40 1.82
CA LEU A 116 4.99 10.54 1.47
C LEU A 116 5.10 10.09 0.01
N GLU A 117 4.86 8.81 -0.21
CA GLU A 117 4.58 8.25 -1.53
C GLU A 117 3.15 7.69 -1.51
N LEU A 118 2.32 8.07 -2.48
CA LEU A 118 0.99 7.50 -2.66
C LEU A 118 0.93 6.80 -4.01
N ALA A 119 0.53 5.54 -3.99
CA ALA A 119 0.24 4.76 -5.17
C ALA A 119 -1.17 4.18 -5.10
N GLU A 120 -1.83 4.11 -6.25
CA GLU A 120 -3.18 3.58 -6.39
C GLU A 120 -3.19 2.50 -7.49
N GLY A 121 -3.75 1.35 -7.17
CA GLY A 121 -4.12 0.30 -8.12
C GLY A 121 -5.64 0.28 -8.29
N PHE A 122 -6.15 0.40 -9.51
CA PHE A 122 -7.59 0.41 -9.77
C PHE A 122 -7.94 -0.16 -11.15
N LEU A 123 -9.19 -0.59 -11.33
CA LEU A 123 -9.69 -1.04 -12.62
C LEU A 123 -10.18 0.16 -13.45
N SER A 124 -9.72 0.24 -14.70
CA SER A 124 -10.31 1.16 -15.67
C SER A 124 -11.72 0.70 -16.08
N PRO A 125 -12.52 1.57 -16.73
CA PRO A 125 -13.80 1.18 -17.34
C PRO A 125 -13.65 0.02 -18.34
N SER A 126 -12.46 -0.16 -18.92
CA SER A 126 -12.14 -1.27 -19.83
C SER A 126 -11.69 -2.55 -19.10
N ARG A 127 -11.88 -2.65 -17.78
CA ARG A 127 -11.46 -3.77 -16.91
C ARG A 127 -9.97 -4.10 -16.97
N LYS A 128 -9.13 -3.11 -17.27
CA LYS A 128 -7.67 -3.26 -17.16
C LYS A 128 -7.20 -2.68 -15.84
N VAL A 129 -6.32 -3.39 -15.15
CA VAL A 129 -5.65 -2.85 -13.97
C VAL A 129 -4.79 -1.67 -14.41
N LYS A 130 -4.89 -0.58 -13.67
CA LYS A 130 -4.04 0.60 -13.81
C LYS A 130 -3.36 0.85 -12.48
N TYR A 131 -2.09 1.18 -12.57
CA TYR A 131 -1.28 1.63 -11.46
C TYR A 131 -0.87 3.08 -11.70
N GLN A 132 -1.01 3.92 -10.69
CA GLN A 132 -0.53 5.29 -10.74
C GLN A 132 0.18 5.65 -9.43
N VAL A 133 1.27 6.40 -9.54
CA VAL A 133 1.93 7.05 -8.41
C VAL A 133 1.60 8.53 -8.49
N SER A 134 1.17 9.10 -7.37
CA SER A 134 0.85 10.52 -7.32
C SER A 134 2.14 11.36 -7.34
N PRO A 135 2.32 12.27 -8.31
CA PRO A 135 3.46 13.16 -8.32
C PRO A 135 3.38 14.17 -7.16
N PRO A 136 4.50 14.77 -6.72
CA PRO A 136 4.53 15.69 -5.59
C PRO A 136 3.50 16.83 -5.69
N ALA A 137 3.32 17.42 -6.88
CA ALA A 137 2.36 18.49 -7.11
C ALA A 137 0.88 18.06 -6.89
N SER A 138 0.54 16.81 -7.20
CA SER A 138 -0.79 16.26 -6.94
C SER A 138 -0.96 15.91 -5.46
N LEU A 139 0.09 15.39 -4.83
CA LEU A 139 0.12 15.11 -3.40
C LEU A 139 -0.10 16.39 -2.58
N SER A 140 0.57 17.50 -2.92
CA SER A 140 0.37 18.79 -2.23
C SER A 140 -1.11 19.18 -2.18
N LYS A 141 -1.81 19.11 -3.32
CA LYS A 141 -3.23 19.43 -3.42
C LYS A 141 -4.11 18.49 -2.59
N LEU A 142 -3.79 17.20 -2.56
CA LEU A 142 -4.50 16.22 -1.74
C LEU A 142 -4.30 16.47 -0.24
N LEU A 143 -3.07 16.76 0.18
CA LEU A 143 -2.75 17.05 1.58
C LEU A 143 -3.42 18.34 2.07
N GLU A 144 -3.46 19.38 1.21
CA GLU A 144 -4.22 20.62 1.45
C GLU A 144 -5.72 20.33 1.60
N LYS A 145 -6.29 19.53 0.70
CA LYS A 145 -7.71 19.16 0.73
C LYS A 145 -8.09 18.42 2.02
N VAL A 146 -7.22 17.52 2.49
CA VAL A 146 -7.44 16.72 3.71
C VAL A 146 -7.10 17.52 4.98
N GLY A 147 -6.33 18.61 4.87
CA GLY A 147 -5.95 19.46 6.00
C GLY A 147 -4.85 18.87 6.89
N VAL A 148 -4.00 18.01 6.35
CA VAL A 148 -2.91 17.32 7.08
C VAL A 148 -1.51 17.92 6.82
N ASN A 149 -1.44 19.00 6.03
CA ASN A 149 -0.20 19.71 5.72
C ASN A 149 0.10 20.90 6.65
N GLN A 150 -0.77 21.18 7.61
CA GLN A 150 -0.57 22.27 8.56
C GLN A 150 0.26 21.76 9.75
N PRO A 151 1.31 22.49 10.17
CA PRO A 151 1.98 22.18 11.43
C PRO A 151 0.97 22.33 12.58
N ALA A 152 1.03 21.42 13.56
CA ALA A 152 0.30 21.59 14.82
C ALA A 152 0.56 23.01 15.37
N PRO A 153 -0.47 23.72 15.86
CA PRO A 153 -0.26 25.04 16.45
C PRO A 153 0.78 24.91 17.56
N GLU A 154 1.85 25.71 17.50
CA GLU A 154 2.83 25.80 18.57
C GLU A 154 2.08 26.26 19.82
N ASP A 155 2.06 25.43 20.86
CA ASP A 155 1.53 25.80 22.17
C ASP A 155 2.34 27.01 22.68
N LEU A 156 1.69 28.18 22.72
CA LEU A 156 2.23 29.44 23.28
C LEU A 156 2.40 29.36 24.80
#